data_AF-A0A7Y5DRT4-F1
#
_entry.id   AF-A0A7Y5DRT4-F1
#
_cell.length_a   1.000
_cell.length_b   1.000
_cell.length_c   1.000
_cell.angle_alpha   90.00
_cell.angle_beta   90.00
_cell.angle_gamma   90.00
#
_symmetry.space_group_name_H-M   'P 1'
#
loop_
_entity.id
_entity.type
_entity.pdbx_description
1 polymer ?
#
loop_
_entity_poly.entity_id
_entity_poly.type
_entity_poly.pdbx_seq_one_letter_code
_entity_poly.pdbx_strand_id
1 'polypeptide(L)'
;MRHKCKDCGLNFIEGDRRAKDSLAAKKALAVILYSVGKASFGMLGKLFGHSRSLMYLWITEAAASLPDPEVPGGIQEMEFDEMWHFVGSKKTSAGSSRP
;
A
#
# COMPACT_ATOMS: atom_id res chain seq x y z
N MET A 1 15.81 21.27 16.36
CA MET A 1 15.24 21.27 17.73
C MET A 1 13.90 20.53 17.65
N ARG A 2 13.54 19.67 18.63
CA ARG A 2 12.23 19.00 18.66
C ARG A 2 11.25 19.90 19.43
N HIS A 3 10.17 20.30 18.79
CA HIS A 3 9.10 21.13 19.34
C HIS A 3 7.92 20.23 19.72
N LYS A 4 7.18 20.57 20.78
CA LYS A 4 5.97 19.85 21.18
C LYS A 4 4.75 20.64 20.72
N CYS A 5 3.89 20.02 19.92
CA CYS A 5 2.63 20.62 19.51
C CYS A 5 1.71 20.80 20.72
N LYS A 6 1.17 22.00 20.90
CA LYS A 6 0.27 22.30 22.03
C LYS A 6 -1.13 21.69 21.84
N ASP A 7 -1.56 21.45 20.60
CA ASP A 7 -2.89 20.91 20.30
C ASP A 7 -2.93 19.38 20.38
N CYS A 8 -2.00 18.69 19.72
CA CYS A 8 -2.01 17.21 19.66
C CYS A 8 -0.99 16.53 20.58
N GLY A 9 -0.13 17.30 21.27
CA GLY A 9 0.89 16.77 22.19
C GLY A 9 2.06 16.01 21.54
N LEU A 10 2.04 15.84 20.22
CA LEU A 10 3.09 15.16 19.46
C LEU A 10 4.33 16.06 19.27
N ASN A 11 5.50 15.42 19.21
CA ASN A 11 6.76 16.12 18.94
C ASN A 11 7.00 16.25 17.43
N PHE A 12 7.33 17.44 16.95
CA PHE A 12 7.70 17.73 15.56
C PHE A 12 9.03 18.49 15.49
N ILE A 13 9.60 18.64 14.31
CA ILE A 13 10.80 19.44 14.08
C ILE A 13 10.42 20.53 13.06
N GLU A 14 10.57 21.80 13.42
CA GLU A 14 10.42 22.89 12.45
C GLU A 14 11.49 22.75 11.37
N GLY A 15 11.06 22.71 10.10
CA GLY A 15 11.96 22.44 8.97
C GLY A 15 12.36 20.96 8.82
N ASP A 16 11.55 20.01 9.32
CA ASP A 16 11.81 18.59 9.10
C ASP A 16 11.79 18.25 7.59
N ARG A 17 12.98 18.11 7.02
CA ARG A 17 13.19 17.75 5.61
C ARG A 17 12.69 16.35 5.24
N ARG A 18 12.00 15.64 6.13
CA ARG A 18 11.34 14.35 5.86
C ARG A 18 10.02 14.50 5.14
N ALA A 19 9.33 15.63 5.31
CA ALA A 19 8.20 16.01 4.47
C ALA A 19 8.73 16.56 3.14
N LYS A 20 9.26 15.68 2.29
CA LYS A 20 9.67 16.07 0.94
C LYS A 20 8.48 15.86 0.01
N ASP A 21 8.18 16.84 -0.83
CA ASP A 21 7.26 16.67 -1.97
C ASP A 21 7.64 15.46 -2.84
N SER A 22 8.94 15.15 -2.89
CA SER A 22 9.45 13.94 -3.56
C SER A 22 8.87 12.64 -3.00
N LEU A 23 8.46 12.60 -1.73
CA LEU A 23 7.86 11.42 -1.10
C LEU A 23 6.44 11.20 -1.60
N ALA A 24 5.65 12.26 -1.73
CA ALA A 24 4.30 12.19 -2.31
C ALA A 24 4.36 11.68 -3.76
N ALA A 25 5.30 12.22 -4.57
CA ALA A 25 5.53 11.76 -5.93
C ALA A 25 5.95 10.28 -6.00
N LYS A 26 6.84 9.83 -5.10
CA LYS A 26 7.24 8.41 -5.00
C LYS A 26 6.06 7.50 -4.64
N LYS A 27 5.22 7.90 -3.68
CA LYS A 27 4.01 7.15 -3.30
C LYS A 27 3.05 7.01 -4.50
N ALA A 28 2.74 8.12 -5.17
CA ALA A 28 1.85 8.11 -6.34
C ALA A 28 2.41 7.23 -7.47
N LEU A 29 3.70 7.37 -7.80
CA LEU A 29 4.34 6.56 -8.83
C LEU A 29 4.38 5.07 -8.44
N ALA A 30 4.58 4.73 -7.16
CA ALA A 30 4.55 3.34 -6.69
C ALA A 30 3.17 2.69 -6.91
N VAL A 31 2.09 3.43 -6.61
CA VAL A 31 0.71 2.96 -6.84
C VAL A 31 0.45 2.73 -8.33
N ILE A 32 0.83 3.69 -9.19
CA ILE A 32 0.65 3.58 -10.65
C ILE A 32 1.44 2.40 -11.22
N LEU A 33 2.71 2.24 -10.85
CA LEU A 33 3.55 1.17 -11.38
C LEU A 33 3.07 -0.22 -10.95
N TYR A 34 2.54 -0.34 -9.74
CA TYR A 34 1.95 -1.57 -9.24
C TYR A 34 0.61 -1.89 -9.92
N SER A 35 -0.28 -0.90 -10.05
CA SER A 35 -1.63 -1.10 -10.61
C SER A 35 -1.60 -1.51 -12.10
N VAL A 36 -0.62 -1.02 -12.86
CA VAL A 36 -0.42 -1.40 -14.27
C VAL A 36 0.31 -2.75 -14.41
N GLY A 37 0.66 -3.42 -13.31
CA GLY A 37 1.33 -4.72 -13.31
C GLY A 37 2.81 -4.68 -13.73
N LYS A 38 3.42 -3.48 -13.79
CA LYS A 38 4.80 -3.28 -14.29
C LYS A 38 5.88 -3.44 -13.22
N ALA A 39 5.52 -3.41 -11.95
CA ALA A 39 6.50 -3.49 -10.86
C ALA A 39 5.99 -4.29 -9.66
N SER A 40 6.83 -5.20 -9.17
CA SER A 40 6.61 -5.88 -7.88
C SER A 40 7.04 -5.00 -6.70
N PHE A 41 6.54 -5.28 -5.49
CA PHE A 41 6.98 -4.57 -4.27
C PHE A 41 8.51 -4.59 -4.07
N GLY A 42 9.17 -5.69 -4.45
CA GLY A 42 10.63 -5.80 -4.38
C GLY A 42 11.34 -4.89 -5.39
N MET A 43 10.82 -4.81 -6.61
CA MET A 43 11.32 -3.90 -7.64
C MET A 43 11.14 -2.44 -7.22
N LEU A 44 9.97 -2.07 -6.72
CA LEU A 44 9.68 -0.73 -6.21
C LEU A 44 10.60 -0.36 -5.03
N GLY A 45 10.85 -1.31 -4.13
CA GLY A 45 11.77 -1.11 -3.02
C GLY A 45 13.20 -0.79 -3.50
N LYS A 46 13.70 -1.54 -4.49
CA LYS A 46 15.00 -1.25 -5.12
C LYS A 46 15.02 0.09 -5.85
N LEU A 47 13.94 0.42 -6.58
CA LEU A 47 13.82 1.65 -7.35
C LEU A 47 13.82 2.90 -6.46
N PHE A 48 13.12 2.86 -5.32
CA PHE A 48 12.97 4.03 -4.45
C PHE A 48 13.92 4.07 -3.25
N GLY A 49 14.71 3.00 -3.03
CA GLY A 49 15.60 2.86 -1.88
C GLY A 49 14.85 2.59 -0.57
N HIS A 50 13.76 1.82 -0.64
CA HIS A 50 12.87 1.52 0.48
C HIS A 50 12.66 0.02 0.66
N SER A 51 12.21 -0.39 1.85
CA SER A 51 11.91 -1.80 2.11
C SER A 51 10.67 -2.26 1.35
N ARG A 52 10.63 -3.56 1.00
CA ARG A 52 9.46 -4.18 0.38
C ARG A 52 8.19 -3.96 1.21
N SER A 53 8.29 -4.09 2.53
CA SER A 53 7.16 -3.91 3.45
C SER A 53 6.63 -2.48 3.43
N LEU A 54 7.50 -1.48 3.27
CA LEU A 54 7.06 -0.09 3.14
C LEU A 54 6.30 0.15 1.83
N MET A 55 6.74 -0.46 0.72
CA MET A 55 6.03 -0.38 -0.56
C MET A 55 4.64 -1.02 -0.47
N TYR A 56 4.54 -2.17 0.19
CA TYR A 56 3.26 -2.81 0.47
C TYR A 56 2.33 -1.88 1.26
N LEU A 57 2.82 -1.29 2.37
CA LEU A 57 2.03 -0.38 3.19
C LEU A 57 1.52 0.83 2.40
N TRP A 58 2.36 1.46 1.56
CA TRP A 58 1.92 2.60 0.75
C TRP A 58 0.81 2.24 -0.22
N ILE A 59 0.91 1.07 -0.86
CA ILE A 59 -0.08 0.62 -1.83
C ILE A 59 -1.38 0.22 -1.13
N THR A 60 -1.30 -0.46 0.01
CA THR A 60 -2.49 -0.82 0.82
C THR A 60 -3.18 0.43 1.39
N GLU A 61 -2.42 1.41 1.88
CA GLU A 61 -2.95 2.69 2.36
C GLU A 61 -3.69 3.43 1.24
N ALA A 62 -3.12 3.48 0.03
CA ALA A 62 -3.77 4.08 -1.13
C ALA A 62 -5.04 3.32 -1.53
N ALA A 63 -4.99 1.98 -1.56
CA ALA A 63 -6.16 1.16 -1.89
C ALA A 63 -7.30 1.31 -0.88
N ALA A 64 -6.99 1.40 0.42
CA ALA A 64 -7.97 1.59 1.48
C ALA A 64 -8.65 2.98 1.44
N SER A 65 -8.04 3.96 0.77
CA SER A 65 -8.64 5.28 0.58
C SER A 65 -9.59 5.36 -0.61
N LEU A 66 -9.68 4.31 -1.43
CA LEU A 66 -10.59 4.26 -2.57
C LEU A 66 -12.02 4.03 -2.08
N PRO A 67 -13.02 4.67 -2.68
CA PRO A 67 -14.42 4.37 -2.38
C PRO A 67 -14.75 2.95 -2.83
N ASP A 68 -15.75 2.36 -2.17
CA ASP A 68 -16.34 1.11 -2.65
C ASP A 68 -16.90 1.31 -4.07
N PRO A 69 -16.79 0.30 -4.95
CA PRO A 69 -17.32 0.40 -6.30
C PRO A 69 -18.84 0.52 -6.27
N GLU A 70 -19.39 1.52 -6.95
CA GLU A 70 -20.82 1.64 -7.14
C GLU A 70 -21.30 0.60 -8.16
N VAL A 71 -22.21 -0.28 -7.75
CA VAL A 71 -22.86 -1.25 -8.62
C VAL A 71 -24.26 -0.71 -8.96
N PRO A 72 -24.57 -0.41 -10.23
CA PRO A 72 -25.88 0.10 -10.61
C PRO A 72 -27.01 -0.86 -10.24
N GLY A 73 -28.14 -0.32 -9.77
CA GLY A 73 -29.36 -1.11 -9.61
C GLY A 73 -29.94 -1.51 -10.97
N GLY A 74 -30.52 -2.71 -11.07
CA GLY A 74 -31.18 -3.19 -12.30
C GLY A 74 -30.35 -4.09 -13.20
N ILE A 75 -29.25 -4.66 -12.70
CA ILE A 75 -28.53 -5.73 -13.39
C ILE A 75 -29.44 -6.97 -13.50
N GLN A 76 -29.87 -7.30 -14.71
CA GLN A 76 -30.70 -8.49 -14.98
C GLN A 76 -29.86 -9.76 -15.19
N GLU A 77 -28.66 -9.61 -15.76
CA GLU A 77 -27.76 -10.71 -16.08
C GLU A 77 -26.33 -10.33 -15.68
N MET A 78 -25.60 -11.29 -15.14
CA MET A 78 -24.21 -11.14 -14.69
C MET A 78 -23.42 -12.36 -15.14
N GLU A 79 -22.32 -12.12 -15.83
CA GLU A 79 -21.38 -13.17 -16.27
C GLU A 79 -20.16 -13.16 -15.34
N PHE A 80 -19.72 -14.35 -14.94
CA PHE A 80 -18.50 -14.52 -14.17
C PHE A 80 -17.43 -15.13 -15.08
N ASP A 81 -16.31 -14.44 -15.23
CA ASP A 81 -15.13 -14.98 -15.91
C ASP A 81 -14.22 -15.70 -14.90
N GLU A 82 -13.77 -16.90 -15.25
CA GLU A 82 -12.90 -17.71 -14.39
C GLU A 82 -11.43 -17.35 -14.59
N MET A 83 -10.88 -16.64 -13.61
CA MET A 83 -9.46 -16.26 -13.58
C MET A 83 -8.64 -17.18 -12.67
N TRP A 84 -7.80 -18.03 -13.26
CA TRP A 84 -6.90 -18.93 -12.52
C TRP A 84 -5.60 -18.22 -12.12
N HIS A 85 -5.40 -18.01 -10.82
CA HIS A 85 -4.17 -17.44 -10.27
C HIS A 85 -3.53 -18.44 -9.29
N PHE A 86 -2.22 -18.67 -9.44
CA PHE A 86 -1.49 -19.46 -8.46
C PHE A 86 -1.35 -18.65 -7.16
N VAL A 87 -2.17 -18.97 -6.17
CA VAL A 87 -2.01 -18.47 -4.81
C VAL A 87 -1.24 -19.53 -4.03
N GLY A 88 -0.07 -19.17 -3.51
CA GLY A 88 0.71 -20.07 -2.69
C GLY A 88 -0.08 -20.50 -1.45
N SER A 89 -0.43 -21.79 -1.36
CA SER A 89 -1.01 -22.38 -0.15
C SER A 89 0.09 -22.94 0.74
N LYS A 90 -0.02 -22.75 2.05
CA LYS A 90 0.85 -23.45 3.01
C LYS A 90 0.51 -24.94 2.93
N LYS A 91 1.44 -25.74 2.41
CA LYS A 91 1.28 -27.21 2.33
C LYS A 91 1.63 -27.94 3.62
N THR A 92 2.18 -27.24 4.62
CA THR A 92 2.56 -27.78 5.92
C THR A 92 1.93 -26.96 7.05
N SER A 93 1.34 -27.64 8.03
CA SER A 93 0.77 -27.05 9.26
C SER A 93 1.87 -26.72 10.27
N ALA A 94 2.94 -26.02 9.86
CA ALA A 94 3.92 -25.51 10.81
C ALA A 94 3.41 -24.18 11.41
N GLY A 95 2.49 -24.29 12.37
CA GLY A 95 2.15 -23.18 13.26
C GLY A 95 3.24 -23.04 14.32
N SER A 96 3.98 -21.93 14.32
CA SER A 96 4.74 -21.53 15.50
C SER A 96 3.83 -20.69 16.39
N SER A 97 3.01 -21.35 17.21
CA SER A 97 2.47 -20.73 18.41
C SER A 97 3.68 -20.44 19.32
N ARG A 98 4.07 -19.18 19.47
CA ARG A 98 4.98 -18.81 20.57
C ARG A 98 4.22 -18.94 21.90
N PRO A 99 4.85 -19.43 22.98
CA PRO A 99 4.26 -19.44 24.32
C PRO A 99 4.06 -18.02 24.85
#